data_AF-A0AAU0VWE1-F1
#
_entry.id   AF-A0AAU0VWE1-F1
#
_cell.length_a   1.000
_cell.length_b   1.000
_cell.length_c   1.000
_cell.angle_alpha   90.00
_cell.angle_beta   90.00
_cell.angle_gamma   90.00
#
_symmetry.space_group_name_H-M   'P 1'
#
loop_
_entity.id
_entity.type
_entity.pdbx_description
1 polymer ?
#
loop_
_entity_poly.entity_id
_entity_poly.type
_entity_poly.pdbx_seq_one_letter_code
_entity_poly.pdbx_strand_id
1 'polypeptide(L)'
;MARILLITDHVHGPGRRRYSPPAASEEKRQGAVVGLVAQLYDAVLDDCAQCRQELLDHLANDSATAGVLVGWACLIVSETYGGVPELLLDGSERDDAPFHPTAAFRAIACAYEDTGSDGVHAACEACTGEERLDAARTALELVVGLADFGTDFINQ
;
A
#
# COMPACT_ATOMS: atom_id res chain seq x y z
N MET A 1 -0.36 -15.52 22.33
CA MET A 1 -0.83 -14.18 22.73
C MET A 1 0.25 -13.18 22.38
N ALA A 2 0.01 -12.31 21.39
CA ALA A 2 0.69 -11.03 21.21
C ALA A 2 -0.14 -10.24 20.19
N ARG A 3 -0.82 -9.20 20.65
CA ARG A 3 -1.50 -8.22 19.82
C ARG A 3 -0.42 -7.16 19.60
N ILE A 4 0.20 -7.09 18.42
CA ILE A 4 1.14 -6.01 18.09
C ILE A 4 0.27 -4.77 17.88
N LEU A 5 -0.06 -4.12 18.99
CA LEU A 5 -0.49 -2.74 19.03
C LEU A 5 0.80 -1.95 19.23
N LEU A 6 1.31 -1.34 18.16
CA LEU A 6 2.15 -0.16 18.32
C LEU A 6 1.23 0.91 18.87
N ILE A 7 1.13 0.98 20.20
CA ILE A 7 0.50 2.11 20.88
C ILE A 7 1.49 3.26 20.73
N THR A 8 1.41 3.96 19.60
CA THR A 8 2.09 5.22 19.43
C THR A 8 1.30 6.27 20.21
N ASP A 9 1.98 6.90 21.18
CA ASP A 9 1.42 7.76 22.24
C ASP A 9 1.01 9.16 21.73
N HIS A 10 0.38 9.25 20.55
CA HIS A 10 0.03 10.53 19.92
C HIS A 10 -1.26 10.45 19.10
N VAL A 11 -2.09 11.50 19.25
CA VAL A 11 -3.45 11.58 18.69
C VAL A 11 -3.39 12.14 17.26
N HIS A 12 -3.89 11.34 16.32
CA HIS A 12 -3.97 11.60 14.88
C HIS A 12 -5.26 12.38 14.51
N GLY A 13 -5.17 13.43 13.69
CA GLY A 13 -6.21 14.46 13.48
C GLY A 13 -7.14 14.23 12.27
N PRO A 14 -8.27 14.97 12.14
CA PRO A 14 -9.24 14.76 11.06
C PRO A 14 -9.04 15.79 9.94
N GLY A 15 -8.34 15.42 8.86
CA GLY A 15 -8.04 16.39 7.77
C GLY A 15 -8.28 15.95 6.32
N ARG A 16 -8.33 14.65 6.00
CA ARG A 16 -8.27 14.17 4.61
C ARG A 16 -9.27 13.05 4.32
N ARG A 17 -9.57 12.78 3.03
CA ARG A 17 -10.36 11.60 2.62
C ARG A 17 -9.65 10.36 3.13
N ARG A 18 -10.37 9.51 3.87
CA ARG A 18 -9.82 8.27 4.41
C ARG A 18 -10.33 7.10 3.58
N TYR A 19 -9.44 6.39 2.93
CA TYR A 19 -9.77 5.07 2.41
C TYR A 19 -9.78 4.09 3.59
N SER A 20 -10.88 3.37 3.74
CA SER A 20 -10.92 2.25 4.68
C SER A 20 -10.20 1.07 4.04
N PRO A 21 -9.26 0.43 4.74
CA PRO A 21 -8.77 -0.87 4.31
C PRO A 21 -9.95 -1.85 4.17
N PRO A 22 -9.89 -2.81 3.22
CA PRO A 22 -10.92 -3.83 3.10
C PRO A 22 -11.10 -4.56 4.43
N ALA A 23 -12.36 -4.77 4.82
CA ALA A 23 -12.68 -5.53 6.02
C ALA A 23 -12.23 -6.97 5.82
N ALA A 24 -11.11 -7.34 6.43
CA ALA A 24 -10.58 -8.70 6.38
C ALA A 24 -11.57 -9.67 7.02
N SER A 25 -12.38 -10.34 6.21
CA SER A 25 -13.08 -11.55 6.60
C SER A 25 -12.09 -12.73 6.59
N GLU A 26 -11.05 -12.65 7.43
CA GLU A 26 -10.26 -13.79 7.91
C GLU A 26 -9.46 -13.43 9.17
N GLU A 27 -9.85 -14.07 10.27
CA GLU A 27 -10.03 -13.39 11.55
C GLU A 27 -8.87 -13.65 12.52
N LYS A 28 -7.71 -12.98 12.30
CA LYS A 28 -6.81 -12.45 13.36
C LYS A 28 -5.47 -11.94 12.83
N ARG A 29 -4.85 -12.65 11.88
CA ARG A 29 -3.53 -12.28 11.35
C ARG A 29 -3.66 -11.17 10.30
N GLN A 30 -4.55 -11.37 9.33
CA GLN A 30 -4.90 -10.34 8.36
C GLN A 30 -5.49 -9.10 9.05
N GLY A 31 -6.30 -9.26 10.11
CA GLY A 31 -6.81 -8.11 10.88
C GLY A 31 -5.72 -7.25 11.55
N ALA A 32 -4.65 -7.86 12.07
CA ALA A 32 -3.52 -7.11 12.64
C ALA A 32 -2.69 -6.41 11.55
N VAL A 33 -2.49 -7.09 10.43
CA VAL A 33 -1.80 -6.55 9.25
C VAL A 33 -2.56 -5.37 8.65
N VAL A 34 -3.88 -5.51 8.48
CA VAL A 34 -4.78 -4.43 8.04
C VAL A 34 -4.73 -3.25 9.01
N GLY A 35 -4.68 -3.52 10.31
CA GLY A 35 -4.50 -2.48 11.33
C GLY A 35 -3.17 -1.73 11.23
N LEU A 36 -2.07 -2.41 10.86
CA LEU A 36 -0.76 -1.77 10.64
C LEU A 36 -0.77 -0.90 9.38
N VAL A 37 -1.36 -1.39 8.29
CA VAL A 37 -1.52 -0.64 7.04
C VAL A 37 -2.37 0.62 7.24
N ALA A 38 -3.45 0.51 8.03
CA ALA A 38 -4.27 1.67 8.43
C ALA A 38 -3.46 2.69 9.23
N GLN A 39 -2.69 2.24 10.23
CA GLN A 39 -1.84 3.11 11.04
C GLN A 39 -0.77 3.82 10.21
N LEU A 40 -0.17 3.12 9.24
CA LEU A 40 0.81 3.72 8.34
C LEU A 40 0.18 4.81 7.48
N TYR A 41 -0.99 4.52 6.92
CA TYR A 41 -1.74 5.50 6.15
C TYR A 41 -2.09 6.73 6.98
N ASP A 42 -2.65 6.55 8.19
CA ASP A 42 -2.94 7.64 9.11
C ASP A 42 -1.66 8.43 9.46
N ALA A 43 -0.55 7.76 9.76
CA ALA A 43 0.73 8.41 10.04
C ALA A 43 1.24 9.27 8.87
N VAL A 44 0.96 8.90 7.62
CA VAL A 44 1.27 9.75 6.46
C VAL A 44 0.32 10.96 6.39
N LEU A 45 -0.97 10.76 6.63
CA LEU A 45 -1.94 11.85 6.63
C LEU A 45 -1.67 12.90 7.72
N ASP A 46 -1.14 12.46 8.87
CA ASP A 46 -0.74 13.30 9.99
C ASP A 46 0.69 13.86 9.88
N ASP A 47 1.39 13.58 8.78
CA ASP A 47 2.79 13.98 8.55
C ASP A 47 3.76 13.52 9.67
N CYS A 48 3.46 12.37 10.29
CA CYS A 48 4.27 11.80 11.37
C CYS A 48 5.41 10.95 10.81
N ALA A 49 6.55 11.58 10.52
CA ALA A 49 7.71 10.93 9.93
C ALA A 49 8.28 9.75 10.75
N GLN A 50 8.23 9.83 12.09
CA GLN A 50 8.72 8.76 12.97
C GLN A 50 7.85 7.49 12.85
N CYS A 51 6.53 7.63 12.99
CA CYS A 51 5.59 6.51 12.84
C CYS A 51 5.64 5.90 11.46
N ARG A 52 5.72 6.75 10.42
CA ARG A 52 5.88 6.30 9.04
C ARG A 52 7.12 5.40 8.90
N GLN A 53 8.26 5.82 9.44
CA GLN A 53 9.50 5.05 9.33
C GLN A 53 9.44 3.73 10.11
N GLU A 54 9.00 3.77 11.37
CA GLU A 54 8.89 2.57 12.22
C GLU A 54 7.94 1.51 11.61
N LEU A 55 6.82 1.94 11.04
CA LEU A 55 5.85 1.06 10.39
C LEU A 55 6.36 0.51 9.04
N LEU A 56 7.09 1.32 8.26
CA LEU A 56 7.76 0.87 7.03
C LEU A 56 8.86 -0.17 7.30
N ASP A 57 9.63 0.01 8.38
CA ASP A 57 10.65 -0.96 8.78
C ASP A 57 10.02 -2.30 9.21
N HIS A 58 8.81 -2.28 9.78
CA HIS A 58 8.04 -3.48 10.05
C HIS A 58 7.57 -4.18 8.76
N LEU A 59 7.13 -3.41 7.76
CA LEU A 59 6.70 -3.92 6.45
C LEU A 59 7.82 -4.60 5.67
N ALA A 60 9.04 -4.04 5.69
CA ALA A 60 10.19 -4.63 5.00
C ALA A 60 10.49 -6.07 5.43
N ASN A 61 10.22 -6.36 6.70
CA ASN A 61 10.54 -7.64 7.35
C ASN A 61 9.42 -8.68 7.26
N ASP A 62 8.21 -8.32 6.79
CA ASP A 62 7.06 -9.21 6.70
C ASP A 62 6.38 -9.15 5.32
N SER A 63 6.56 -10.22 4.54
CA SER A 63 5.95 -10.37 3.21
C SER A 63 4.44 -10.32 3.23
N ALA A 64 3.79 -10.83 4.28
CA ALA A 64 2.33 -10.79 4.39
C ALA A 64 1.84 -9.35 4.53
N THR A 65 2.54 -8.54 5.33
CA THR A 65 2.16 -7.14 5.55
C THR A 65 2.40 -6.29 4.32
N ALA A 66 3.55 -6.48 3.63
CA ALA A 66 3.83 -5.81 2.36
C ALA A 66 2.77 -6.15 1.29
N GLY A 67 2.39 -7.43 1.19
CA GLY A 67 1.36 -7.88 0.24
C GLY A 67 -0.01 -7.26 0.50
N VAL A 68 -0.44 -7.10 1.76
CA VAL A 68 -1.72 -6.45 2.05
C VAL A 68 -1.72 -4.98 1.61
N LEU A 69 -0.62 -4.24 1.81
CA LEU A 69 -0.52 -2.85 1.38
C LEU A 69 -0.56 -2.72 -0.15
N VAL A 70 0.23 -3.52 -0.86
CA VAL A 70 0.25 -3.48 -2.34
C VAL A 70 -1.09 -3.93 -2.92
N GLY A 71 -1.67 -5.02 -2.39
CA GLY A 71 -2.98 -5.49 -2.81
C GLY A 71 -4.10 -4.48 -2.53
N TRP A 72 -4.03 -3.77 -1.41
CA TRP A 72 -4.96 -2.68 -1.11
C TRP A 72 -4.84 -1.51 -2.08
N ALA A 73 -3.62 -1.11 -2.44
CA ALA A 73 -3.39 -0.08 -3.45
C ALA A 73 -3.97 -0.49 -4.81
N CYS A 74 -3.73 -1.73 -5.25
CA CYS A 74 -4.27 -2.28 -6.49
C CYS A 74 -5.80 -2.34 -6.46
N LEU A 75 -6.40 -2.73 -5.34
CA LEU A 75 -7.85 -2.75 -5.16
C LEU A 75 -8.45 -1.34 -5.27
N ILE A 76 -7.90 -0.34 -4.55
CA ILE A 76 -8.39 1.05 -4.61
C ILE A 76 -8.36 1.57 -6.04
N VAL A 77 -7.24 1.35 -6.73
CA VAL A 77 -7.08 1.77 -8.13
C VAL A 77 -8.09 1.04 -9.01
N SER A 78 -8.22 -0.27 -8.88
CA SER A 78 -9.18 -1.06 -9.65
C SER A 78 -10.61 -0.59 -9.46
N GLU A 79 -11.02 -0.25 -8.23
CA GLU A 79 -12.35 0.30 -7.95
C GLU A 79 -12.52 1.73 -8.50
N THR A 80 -11.44 2.52 -8.51
CA THR A 80 -11.45 3.92 -8.95
C THR A 80 -11.51 4.04 -10.48
N TYR A 81 -10.79 3.18 -11.21
CA TYR A 81 -10.62 3.27 -12.66
C TYR A 81 -11.28 2.13 -13.44
N GLY A 82 -11.87 1.13 -12.77
CA GLY A 82 -12.51 -0.02 -13.42
C GLY A 82 -11.54 -1.14 -13.81
N GLY A 83 -10.35 -1.17 -13.21
CA GLY A 83 -9.24 -2.11 -13.47
C GLY A 83 -7.91 -1.47 -13.07
N VAL A 84 -6.80 -2.22 -13.08
CA VAL A 84 -5.47 -1.64 -12.86
C VAL A 84 -4.98 -0.98 -14.15
N PRO A 85 -4.74 0.35 -14.18
CA PRO A 85 -4.23 1.04 -15.37
C PRO A 85 -2.90 0.45 -15.86
N GLU A 86 -2.75 0.30 -17.18
CA GLU A 86 -1.54 -0.28 -17.79
C GLU A 86 -0.25 0.43 -17.38
N LEU A 87 -0.30 1.75 -17.21
CA LEU A 87 0.85 2.55 -16.74
C LEU A 87 1.40 2.09 -15.38
N LEU A 88 0.56 1.53 -14.50
CA LEU A 88 0.98 0.97 -13.21
C LEU A 88 1.62 -0.41 -13.36
N LEU A 89 1.46 -1.06 -14.51
CA LEU A 89 1.95 -2.40 -14.81
C LEU A 89 3.23 -2.36 -15.65
N ASP A 90 3.30 -1.47 -16.64
CA ASP A 90 4.43 -1.38 -17.56
C ASP A 90 5.47 -0.33 -17.16
N GLY A 91 5.08 0.70 -16.39
CA GLY A 91 5.96 1.81 -16.02
C GLY A 91 6.28 2.72 -17.19
N SER A 92 5.31 2.93 -18.09
CA SER A 92 5.41 3.80 -19.26
C SER A 92 4.95 5.24 -19.01
N GLU A 93 4.90 5.67 -17.75
CA GLU A 93 4.57 7.04 -17.39
C GLU A 93 5.55 8.05 -18.00
N ARG A 94 5.09 9.30 -18.15
CA ARG A 94 5.95 10.40 -18.61
C ARG A 94 6.94 10.78 -17.52
N ASP A 95 8.12 11.28 -17.90
CA ASP A 95 9.15 11.75 -16.96
C ASP A 95 8.66 12.85 -15.99
N ASP A 96 7.60 13.58 -16.35
CA ASP A 96 7.00 14.64 -15.54
C ASP A 96 5.76 14.18 -14.74
N ALA A 97 5.45 12.88 -14.75
CA ALA A 97 4.34 12.32 -14.00
C ALA A 97 4.57 12.51 -12.49
N PRO A 98 3.50 12.77 -11.71
CA PRO A 98 3.62 12.91 -10.26
C PRO A 98 3.87 11.58 -9.54
N PHE A 99 3.74 10.45 -10.24
CA PHE A 99 3.86 9.11 -9.67
C PHE A 99 4.61 8.18 -10.64
N HIS A 100 5.61 7.48 -10.11
CA HIS A 100 6.47 6.56 -10.87
C HIS A 100 6.50 5.19 -10.19
N PRO A 101 5.72 4.19 -10.68
CA PRO A 101 5.69 2.87 -10.07
C PRO A 101 7.05 2.17 -10.24
N THR A 102 7.65 1.72 -9.14
CA THR A 102 8.92 1.01 -9.19
C THR A 102 8.79 -0.39 -9.78
N ALA A 103 9.89 -0.96 -10.30
CA ALA A 103 9.86 -2.29 -10.91
C ALA A 103 9.35 -3.38 -9.95
N ALA A 104 9.68 -3.28 -8.66
CA ALA A 104 9.19 -4.21 -7.63
C ALA A 104 7.68 -4.10 -7.44
N PHE A 105 7.13 -2.88 -7.38
CA PHE A 105 5.69 -2.66 -7.31
C PHE A 105 4.99 -3.23 -8.55
N ARG A 106 5.50 -2.93 -9.76
CA ARG A 106 4.90 -3.39 -11.02
C ARG A 106 4.83 -4.91 -11.11
N ALA A 107 5.89 -5.61 -10.71
CA ALA A 107 5.90 -7.08 -10.71
C ALA A 107 4.78 -7.66 -9.83
N ILE A 108 4.54 -7.07 -8.66
CA ILE A 108 3.48 -7.51 -7.74
C ILE A 108 2.10 -7.09 -8.26
N ALA A 109 1.97 -5.89 -8.85
CA ALA A 109 0.73 -5.40 -9.44
C ALA A 109 0.29 -6.24 -10.65
N CYS A 110 1.21 -6.72 -11.47
CA CYS A 110 0.90 -7.70 -12.53
C CYS A 110 0.34 -9.00 -11.94
N ALA A 111 0.90 -9.50 -10.84
CA ALA A 111 0.38 -10.70 -10.18
C ALA A 111 -1.03 -10.49 -9.60
N TYR A 112 -1.34 -9.26 -9.15
CA TYR A 112 -2.70 -8.87 -8.77
C TYR A 112 -3.67 -8.92 -9.96
N GLU A 113 -3.29 -8.39 -11.12
CA GLU A 113 -4.16 -8.41 -12.30
C GLU A 113 -4.45 -9.85 -12.77
N ASP A 114 -3.45 -10.74 -12.69
CA ASP A 114 -3.59 -12.13 -13.13
C ASP A 114 -4.43 -12.99 -12.17
N THR A 115 -4.23 -12.84 -10.85
CA THR A 115 -4.75 -13.79 -9.86
C THR A 115 -5.27 -13.15 -8.56
N GLY A 116 -5.37 -11.82 -8.51
CA GLY A 116 -5.86 -11.07 -7.36
C GLY A 116 -4.94 -11.16 -6.14
N SER A 117 -5.54 -11.12 -4.96
CA SER A 117 -4.82 -11.11 -3.68
C SER A 117 -3.89 -12.30 -3.46
N ASP A 118 -4.23 -13.47 -4.00
CA ASP A 118 -3.39 -14.68 -3.89
C ASP A 118 -2.08 -14.51 -4.67
N GLY A 119 -2.13 -13.88 -5.85
CA GLY A 119 -0.96 -13.54 -6.65
C GLY A 119 -0.04 -12.54 -5.96
N VAL A 120 -0.64 -11.52 -5.33
CA VAL A 120 0.11 -10.52 -4.56
C VAL A 120 0.90 -11.17 -3.43
N HIS A 121 0.28 -12.09 -2.69
CA HIS A 121 0.95 -12.76 -1.59
C HIS A 121 2.15 -13.59 -2.08
N ALA A 122 1.96 -14.41 -3.11
CA ALA A 122 3.02 -15.22 -3.69
C ALA A 122 4.16 -14.36 -4.27
N ALA A 123 3.85 -13.26 -4.95
CA ALA A 123 4.84 -12.33 -5.47
C ALA A 123 5.65 -11.67 -4.35
N CYS A 124 5.00 -11.22 -3.27
CA CYS A 124 5.67 -10.62 -2.12
C CYS A 124 6.56 -11.61 -1.34
N GLU A 125 6.17 -12.89 -1.28
CA GLU A 125 7.02 -13.93 -0.69
C GLU A 125 8.28 -14.18 -1.51
N ALA A 126 8.21 -14.08 -2.84
CA ALA A 126 9.34 -14.25 -3.74
C ALA A 126 10.33 -13.05 -3.74
N CYS A 127 9.86 -11.86 -3.37
CA CYS A 127 10.70 -10.66 -3.27
C CYS A 127 11.71 -10.73 -2.11
N THR A 128 12.84 -10.08 -2.32
CA THR A 128 13.77 -9.70 -1.23
C THR A 128 13.13 -8.67 -0.29
N GLY A 129 13.71 -8.47 0.89
CA GLY A 129 13.24 -7.45 1.83
C GLY A 129 13.32 -6.02 1.26
N GLU A 130 14.33 -5.74 0.43
CA GLU A 130 14.50 -4.44 -0.22
C GLU A 130 13.42 -4.20 -1.28
N GLU A 131 13.16 -5.17 -2.15
CA GLU A 131 12.09 -5.10 -3.15
C GLU A 131 10.71 -4.96 -2.50
N ARG A 132 10.46 -5.67 -1.39
CA ARG A 132 9.21 -5.51 -0.62
C ARG A 132 9.05 -4.11 -0.06
N LEU A 133 10.10 -3.54 0.51
CA LEU A 133 10.07 -2.19 1.07
C LEU A 133 9.84 -1.15 -0.03
N ASP A 134 10.50 -1.32 -1.17
CA ASP A 134 10.34 -0.46 -2.34
C ASP A 134 8.91 -0.50 -2.90
N ALA A 135 8.35 -1.71 -3.05
CA ALA A 135 6.96 -1.88 -3.47
C ALA A 135 5.96 -1.32 -2.45
N ALA A 136 6.19 -1.52 -1.15
CA ALA A 136 5.34 -0.98 -0.09
C ALA A 136 5.34 0.55 -0.06
N ARG A 137 6.50 1.19 -0.25
CA ARG A 137 6.62 2.66 -0.34
C ARG A 137 5.87 3.20 -1.54
N THR A 138 6.04 2.56 -2.70
CA THR A 138 5.34 2.91 -3.94
C THR A 138 3.82 2.77 -3.77
N ALA A 139 3.35 1.68 -3.16
CA ALA A 139 1.93 1.47 -2.88
C ALA A 139 1.37 2.53 -1.92
N LEU A 140 2.14 2.93 -0.90
CA LEU A 140 1.74 3.98 0.03
C LEU A 140 1.64 5.35 -0.66
N GLU A 141 2.63 5.71 -1.48
CA GLU A 141 2.61 6.93 -2.27
C GLU A 141 1.38 6.99 -3.19
N LEU A 142 1.06 5.86 -3.83
CA LEU A 142 -0.12 5.74 -4.69
C LEU A 142 -1.42 6.00 -3.93
N VAL A 143 -1.61 5.34 -2.78
CA VAL A 143 -2.84 5.49 -1.98
C VAL A 143 -2.98 6.91 -1.40
N VAL A 144 -1.87 7.52 -0.99
CA VAL A 144 -1.84 8.90 -0.48
C VAL A 144 -2.13 9.90 -1.60
N GLY A 145 -1.49 9.74 -2.76
CA GLY A 145 -1.72 10.58 -3.93
C GLY A 145 -3.17 10.51 -4.43
N LEU A 146 -3.77 9.32 -4.46
CA LEU A 146 -5.20 9.16 -4.75
C LEU A 146 -6.11 9.84 -3.71
N ALA A 147 -5.72 9.84 -2.43
CA ALA A 147 -6.48 10.52 -1.39
C ALA A 147 -6.46 12.05 -1.53
N ASP A 148 -5.33 12.60 -1.97
CA ASP A 148 -5.12 14.03 -2.14
C ASP A 148 -5.67 14.57 -3.47
N PHE A 149 -5.47 13.82 -4.56
CA PHE A 149 -5.72 14.28 -5.93
C PHE A 149 -6.81 13.49 -6.68
N GLY A 150 -7.32 12.39 -6.11
CA GLY A 150 -8.36 11.57 -6.74
C GLY A 150 -7.92 10.96 -8.06
N THR A 151 -8.84 10.89 -9.03
CA THR A 151 -8.61 10.30 -10.36
C THR A 151 -7.58 11.05 -11.20
N ASP A 152 -7.25 12.29 -10.82
CA ASP A 152 -6.29 13.13 -11.54
C ASP A 152 -4.85 12.79 -11.14
N PHE A 153 -4.63 11.98 -10.10
CA PHE A 153 -3.28 11.66 -9.62
C PHE A 153 -2.44 10.93 -10.66
N ILE A 154 -3.05 9.96 -11.36
CA ILE A 154 -2.35 9.09 -12.30
C ILE A 154 -2.32 9.69 -13.72
N ASN A 155 -3.27 10.57 -14.03
CA ASN A 155 -3.50 11.08 -15.40
C ASN A 155 -2.89 12.46 -15.67
N GLN A 156 -2.07 12.99 -14.76
CA GLN A 156 -1.45 14.32 -14.89
C GLN A 156 -0.19 14.31 -15.77
#